data_AF-A0A818T5T1-F1
#
_entry.id   AF-A0A818T5T1-F1
#
_cell.length_a   1.000
_cell.length_b   1.000
_cell.length_c   1.000
_cell.angle_alpha   90.00
_cell.angle_beta   90.00
_cell.angle_gamma   90.00
#
_symmetry.space_group_name_H-M   'P 1'
#
loop_
_entity.id
_entity.type
_entity.pdbx_description
1 polymer ?
#
loop_
_entity_poly.entity_id
_entity_poly.type
_entity_poly.pdbx_seq_one_letter_code
_entity_poly.pdbx_strand_id
1 'polypeptide(L)' 'MSVEIPTRMESVDIDQDDVHTKSMSEKRIFIPAIGSLGDVKPFLILAQQLKKKGHIVWLGVHKRFQEKAKAAGKH' A
#
# COMPACT_ATOMS: atom_id res chain seq x y z
N MET A 1 10.00 49.33 26.44
CA MET A 1 9.69 47.98 26.93
C MET A 1 9.26 47.17 25.72
N SER A 2 10.11 46.25 25.25
CA SER A 2 9.86 45.49 24.02
C SER A 2 9.18 44.17 24.40
N VAL A 3 8.03 43.88 23.81
CA VAL A 3 7.31 42.61 23.99
C VAL A 3 7.84 41.64 22.95
N GLU A 4 8.51 40.57 23.39
CA GLU A 4 8.95 39.50 22.50
C GLU A 4 7.74 38.66 22.08
N ILE A 5 7.51 38.59 20.77
CA ILE A 5 6.49 37.73 20.18
C ILE A 5 7.13 36.36 19.95
N PRO A 6 6.62 35.27 20.55
CA PRO A 6 7.18 33.94 20.34
C PRO A 6 7.06 33.55 18.86
N THR A 7 8.19 33.42 18.18
CA THR A 7 8.29 33.09 16.73
C THR A 7 8.30 31.59 16.47
N ARG A 8 7.95 30.76 17.46
CA ARG A 8 7.96 29.31 17.33
C ARG A 8 6.62 28.73 17.76
N MET A 9 5.86 28.29 16.77
CA MET A 9 4.72 27.39 16.97
C MET A 9 5.29 26.05 17.42
N GLU A 10 5.07 25.67 18.66
CA GLU A 10 5.30 24.29 19.11
C GLU A 10 4.05 23.48 18.72
N SER A 11 4.23 22.48 17.87
CA SER A 11 3.18 21.51 17.56
C SER A 11 2.94 20.65 18.81
N VAL A 12 1.82 20.85 19.46
CA VAL A 12 1.33 19.94 20.49
C VAL A 12 0.61 18.80 19.76
N ASP A 13 1.15 17.58 19.84
CA ASP A 13 0.40 16.38 19.47
C ASP A 13 -0.72 16.18 20.51
N ILE A 14 -1.92 16.65 20.17
CA ILE A 14 -3.15 16.27 20.87
C ILE A 14 -3.84 15.23 20.00
N ASP A 15 -3.75 13.96 20.38
CA ASP A 15 -4.78 12.94 20.12
C ASP A 15 -4.54 11.79 21.10
N GLN A 16 -5.23 11.77 22.25
CA GLN A 16 -6.60 11.26 22.45
C GLN A 16 -6.60 9.73 22.38
N ASP A 17 -6.93 9.11 23.51
CA ASP A 17 -7.13 7.67 23.70
C ASP A 17 -8.15 7.12 22.69
N ASP A 18 -7.71 6.75 21.50
CA ASP A 18 -8.58 6.17 20.48
C ASP A 18 -8.21 4.71 20.19
N VAL A 19 -9.23 3.88 20.37
CA VAL A 19 -9.27 2.45 20.19
C VAL A 19 -8.59 2.07 18.88
N HIS A 20 -7.78 1.01 18.92
CA HIS A 20 -6.94 0.51 17.84
C HIS A 20 -7.71 0.01 16.60
N THR A 21 -8.48 0.85 15.92
CA THR A 21 -8.96 0.64 14.55
C THR A 21 -7.95 1.29 13.61
N LYS A 22 -6.81 0.61 13.48
CA LYS A 22 -5.71 0.97 12.57
C LYS A 22 -6.28 1.11 11.14
N SER A 23 -6.58 2.34 10.74
CA SER A 23 -6.73 2.71 9.33
C SER A 23 -5.47 2.25 8.63
N MET A 24 -5.56 1.14 7.88
CA MET A 24 -4.46 0.68 7.05
C MET A 24 -4.29 1.73 5.95
N SER A 25 -3.35 2.66 6.17
CA SER A 25 -2.97 3.66 5.17
C SER A 25 -2.84 2.97 3.81
N GLU A 26 -3.60 3.43 2.81
CA GLU A 26 -3.48 2.94 1.45
C GLU A 26 -2.02 3.06 1.00
N LYS A 27 -1.43 1.96 0.51
CA LYS A 27 -0.06 1.91 0.03
C LYS A 27 -0.05 1.56 -1.44
N ARG A 28 0.93 2.09 -2.16
CA ARG A 28 1.25 1.76 -3.55
C ARG A 28 2.38 0.73 -3.55
N ILE A 29 2.09 -0.48 -4.02
CA ILE A 29 2.97 -1.64 -3.93
C ILE A 29 3.26 -2.17 -5.32
N PHE A 30 4.54 -2.32 -5.67
CA PHE A 30 4.97 -2.96 -6.91
C PHE A 30 5.56 -4.34 -6.61
N ILE A 31 5.11 -5.36 -7.34
CA ILE A 31 5.56 -6.75 -7.19
C ILE A 31 6.10 -7.23 -8.54
N PRO A 32 7.40 -7.42 -8.71
CA PRO A 32 7.96 -8.07 -9.89
C PRO A 32 7.82 -9.59 -9.76
N ALA A 33 7.03 -10.20 -10.63
CA ALA A 33 6.88 -11.66 -10.72
C ALA A 33 7.64 -12.16 -11.96
N ILE A 34 8.88 -12.58 -11.73
CA ILE A 34 9.83 -13.04 -12.75
C ILE A 34 9.99 -14.55 -12.58
N GLY A 35 9.80 -15.32 -13.66
CA GLY A 35 9.99 -16.77 -13.62
C GLY A 35 9.02 -17.56 -14.49
N SER A 36 8.81 -18.81 -14.12
CA SER A 36 7.82 -19.72 -14.70
C SER A 36 6.41 -19.41 -14.16
N LEU A 37 5.39 -20.08 -14.71
CA LEU A 37 4.02 -19.90 -14.22
C LEU A 37 3.87 -20.32 -12.74
N GLY A 38 4.63 -21.33 -12.31
CA GLY A 38 4.65 -21.78 -10.91
C GLY A 38 5.14 -20.68 -9.97
N ASP A 39 6.14 -19.91 -10.40
CA ASP A 39 6.72 -18.81 -9.63
C ASP A 39 5.80 -17.59 -9.58
N VAL A 40 5.02 -17.34 -10.65
CA VAL A 40 4.12 -16.18 -10.74
C VAL A 40 2.86 -16.34 -9.88
N LYS A 41 2.39 -17.57 -9.67
CA LYS A 41 1.11 -17.84 -8.98
C LYS A 41 1.07 -17.34 -7.52
N PRO A 42 2.10 -17.55 -6.67
CA PRO A 42 2.13 -16.97 -5.32
C PRO A 42 2.04 -15.45 -5.32
N PHE A 43 2.71 -14.76 -6.25
CA PHE A 43 2.67 -13.30 -6.34
C PHE A 43 1.31 -12.77 -6.78
N LEU A 44 0.58 -13.51 -7.61
CA LEU A 44 -0.81 -13.19 -7.95
C LEU A 44 -1.72 -13.26 -6.71
N ILE A 45 -1.58 -14.31 -5.90
CA ILE A 45 -2.35 -14.48 -4.66
C ILE A 45 -2.02 -13.35 -3.68
N LEU A 46 -0.74 -13.03 -3.50
CA LEU A 46 -0.30 -11.93 -2.65
C LEU A 46 -0.87 -10.58 -3.12
N ALA A 47 -0.82 -10.30 -4.42
CA ALA A 47 -1.37 -9.08 -4.99
C ALA A 47 -2.87 -8.94 -4.74
N GLN A 48 -3.65 -10.03 -4.85
CA GLN A 48 -5.07 -10.04 -4.51
C GLN A 48 -5.32 -9.75 -3.04
N GLN A 49 -4.56 -10.38 -2.13
CA GLN A 49 -4.70 -10.15 -0.70
C GLN A 49 -4.39 -8.69 -0.31
N LEU A 50 -3.34 -8.10 -0.92
CA LEU A 50 -2.99 -6.71 -0.70
C LEU A 50 -4.06 -5.76 -1.25
N LYS A 51 -4.66 -6.06 -2.40
CA LYS A 51 -5.83 -5.33 -2.91
C LYS A 51 -7.02 -5.40 -1.97
N LYS A 52 -7.35 -6.60 -1.45
CA LYS A 52 -8.43 -6.79 -0.45
C LYS A 52 -8.19 -6.02 0.84
N LYS A 53 -6.93 -5.73 1.18
CA LYS A 53 -6.54 -4.87 2.32
C LYS A 53 -6.61 -3.37 2.01
N GLY A 54 -7.06 -2.97 0.81
CA GLY A 54 -7.18 -1.57 0.41
C GLY A 54 -5.87 -0.96 -0.08
N HIS A 55 -4.95 -1.75 -0.63
CA HIS A 55 -3.72 -1.25 -1.24
C HIS A 55 -3.82 -1.19 -2.76
N ILE A 56 -3.13 -0.23 -3.35
CA ILE A 56 -2.93 -0.14 -4.81
C ILE A 56 -1.75 -1.04 -5.16
N VAL A 57 -1.98 -2.06 -5.98
CA VAL A 57 -0.95 -3.06 -6.34
C VAL A 57 -0.72 -3.11 -7.84
N TRP A 58 0.54 -2.98 -8.25
CA TRP A 58 1.02 -3.22 -9.60
C TRP A 58 1.86 -4.49 -9.65
N LEU A 59 1.51 -5.41 -10.54
CA LEU A 59 2.24 -6.66 -10.74
C LEU A 59 2.99 -6.60 -12.07
N GLY A 60 4.32 -6.58 -12.00
CA GLY A 60 5.19 -6.68 -13.18
C GLY A 60 5.35 -8.13 -13.60
N VAL A 61 4.74 -8.52 -14.73
CA VAL A 61 4.87 -9.87 -15.31
C VAL A 61 5.40 -9.81 -16.73
N HIS A 62 6.08 -10.88 -17.17
CA HIS A 62 6.43 -11.04 -18.58
C HIS A 62 5.16 -11.06 -19.46
N LYS A 63 5.22 -10.48 -20.67
CA LYS A 63 4.08 -10.31 -21.58
C LYS A 63 3.24 -11.59 -21.78
N ARG A 64 3.91 -12.75 -21.82
CA ARG A 64 3.29 -14.08 -21.93
C ARG A 64 2.29 -14.44 -20.82
N PHE A 65 2.35 -13.77 -19.67
CA PHE A 65 1.48 -14.00 -18.51
C PHE A 65 0.49 -12.87 -18.27
N GLN A 66 0.46 -11.86 -19.15
CA GLN A 66 -0.35 -10.66 -18.96
C GLN A 66 -1.85 -10.98 -18.90
N GLU A 67 -2.34 -11.94 -19.70
CA GLU A 67 -3.74 -12.37 -19.65
C GLU A 67 -4.11 -13.06 -18.33
N LYS A 68 -3.23 -13.95 -17.84
CA LYS A 68 -3.43 -14.64 -16.54
C LYS A 68 -3.39 -13.65 -15.37
N ALA A 69 -2.50 -12.66 -15.43
CA ALA A 69 -2.43 -11.58 -14.44
C ALA A 69 -3.69 -10.68 -14.48
N LYS A 70 -4.22 -10.37 -15.68
CA LYS A 70 -5.47 -9.63 -15.84
C LYS A 70 -6.68 -10.41 -15.29
N ALA A 71 -6.76 -11.71 -15.58
CA ALA A 71 -7.82 -12.57 -15.06
C ALA A 71 -7.81 -12.62 -13.52
N ALA A 72 -6.63 -12.71 -12.90
CA ALA A 72 -6.49 -12.68 -11.44
C ALA A 72 -6.80 -11.30 -10.81
N GLY A 73 -6.75 -10.22 -11.60
CA GLY A 73 -7.01 -8.86 -11.12
C GLY A 73 -8.48 -8.43 -11.15
N LYS A 74 -9.36 -9.20 -11.80
CA LYS A 74 -10.82 -8.97 -11.88
C LYS A 74 -11.56 -9.78 -10.81
N HIS A 75 -11.44 -9.45 -9.53
CA HIS A 75 -12.35 -9.90 -8.46
C HIS A 75 -12.22 -9.00 -7.25
#